data_AF-A0A090WRT6-F1
#
_entry.id   AF-A0A090WRT6-F1
#
_cell.length_a   1.000
_cell.length_b   1.000
_cell.length_c   1.000
_cell.angle_alpha   90.00
_cell.angle_beta   90.00
_cell.angle_gamma   90.00
#
_symmetry.space_group_name_H-M   'P 1'
#
loop_
_entity.id
_entity.type
_entity.pdbx_description
1 polymer ?
#
loop_
_entity_poly.entity_id
_entity_poly.type
_entity_poly.pdbx_seq_one_letter_code
_entity_poly.pdbx_strand_id
1 'polypeptide(L)' 'MPEVDGITLNKWIKENHRTIKTLVVSMHNTPEIIDDLIESNVDATFKKTHKRKNF' A
#
# COMPACT_ATOMS: atom_id res chain seq x y z
N MET A 1 3.86 -9.27 2.26
CA MET A 1 4.42 -9.48 3.61
C MET A 1 4.05 -10.89 4.03
N PRO A 2 4.91 -11.62 4.75
CA PRO A 2 4.73 -13.07 4.96
C PRO A 2 3.60 -13.43 5.93
N GLU A 3 3.35 -12.64 6.99
CA GLU A 3 2.28 -12.95 7.95
C GLU A 3 0.96 -12.19 7.71
N VAL A 4 1.02 -10.93 7.30
CA VAL A 4 -0.15 -10.05 7.13
C VAL A 4 -0.05 -9.31 5.81
N ASP A 5 -1.13 -9.26 5.05
CA ASP A 5 -1.16 -8.51 3.80
C ASP A 5 -1.19 -6.98 4.03
N GLY A 6 -0.58 -6.24 3.12
CA GLY A 6 -0.47 -4.78 3.20
C GLY A 6 -1.82 -4.06 3.15
N ILE A 7 -2.82 -4.64 2.46
CA ILE A 7 -4.17 -4.10 2.38
C ILE A 7 -4.90 -4.32 3.69
N THR A 8 -4.82 -5.53 4.26
CA THR A 8 -5.42 -5.85 5.57
C THR A 8 -4.87 -4.94 6.67
N LEU A 9 -3.55 -4.71 6.69
CA LEU A 9 -2.93 -3.79 7.63
C LEU A 9 -3.41 -2.35 7.42
N ASN A 10 -3.49 -1.89 6.16
CA ASN A 10 -3.95 -0.53 5.87
C ASN A 10 -5.40 -0.31 6.33
N LYS A 11 -6.31 -1.26 6.07
CA LYS A 11 -7.70 -1.19 6.54
C LYS A 11 -7.76 -1.06 8.06
N TRP A 12 -7.03 -1.91 8.78
CA TRP A 12 -6.96 -1.85 10.25
C TRP A 12 -6.44 -0.50 10.77
N ILE A 13 -5.39 0.06 10.14
CA ILE A 13 -4.85 1.39 10.51
C ILE A 13 -5.90 2.48 10.27
N LYS A 14 -6.63 2.45 9.15
CA LYS A 14 -7.65 3.46 8.85
C LYS A 14 -8.86 3.36 9.77
N GLU A 15 -9.22 2.16 10.24
CA GLU A 15 -10.30 1.98 11.21
C GLU A 15 -9.94 2.50 12.61
N ASN A 16 -8.71 2.21 13.07
CA ASN A 16 -8.29 2.49 14.45
C ASN A 16 -7.56 3.83 14.61
N HIS A 17 -6.93 4.33 13.54
CA HIS A 17 -6.01 5.47 13.57
C HIS A 17 -6.17 6.35 12.31
N ARG A 18 -7.38 6.89 12.10
CA ARG A 18 -7.76 7.69 10.91
C ARG A 18 -6.82 8.86 10.56
N THR A 19 -6.04 9.38 11.52
CA THR A 19 -5.12 10.50 11.30
C THR A 19 -3.77 10.08 10.72
N ILE A 20 -3.44 8.78 10.74
CA ILE A 20 -2.20 8.25 10.19
C ILE A 20 -2.32 8.17 8.67
N LYS A 21 -1.36 8.81 7.98
CA LYS A 21 -1.24 8.72 6.53
C LYS A 21 -0.48 7.47 6.13
N THR A 22 -0.94 6.77 5.10
CA THR A 22 -0.36 5.51 4.64
C THR A 22 0.08 5.61 3.18
N LEU A 23 1.30 5.12 2.90
CA LEU A 23 1.87 5.00 1.56
C LEU A 23 2.11 3.53 1.28
N VAL A 24 1.37 2.97 0.34
CA VAL A 24 1.54 1.56 -0.03
C VAL A 24 2.47 1.44 -1.23
N VAL A 25 3.47 0.56 -1.10
CA VAL A 25 4.50 0.33 -2.11
C VAL A 25 4.38 -1.09 -2.64
N SER A 26 4.00 -1.26 -3.91
CA SER A 26 3.85 -2.57 -4.56
C SER A 26 4.82 -2.75 -5.73
N MET A 27 5.29 -3.99 -5.93
CA MET A 27 6.05 -4.37 -7.13
C MET A 27 5.13 -4.84 -8.27
N HIS A 28 4.04 -5.51 -7.91
CA HIS A 28 3.08 -6.08 -8.85
C HIS A 28 1.95 -5.07 -9.06
N ASN A 29 1.76 -4.69 -10.33
CA ASN A 29 0.80 -3.70 -10.77
C ASN A 29 -0.41 -4.40 -11.40
N THR A 30 -0.87 -5.48 -10.78
CA THR A 30 -2.09 -6.17 -11.20
C THR A 30 -3.29 -5.28 -10.87
N PRO A 31 -4.28 -5.15 -11.78
CA PRO A 31 -5.45 -4.27 -11.59
C PRO A 31 -6.17 -4.51 -10.26
N GLU A 32 -6.29 -5.78 -9.86
CA GLU A 32 -6.92 -6.22 -8.60
C GLU A 32 -6.29 -5.56 -7.35
N ILE A 33 -4.96 -5.43 -7.31
CA ILE A 33 -4.26 -4.80 -6.18
C ILE A 33 -4.51 -3.29 -6.16
N ILE A 34 -4.68 -2.67 -7.33
CA ILE A 34 -4.95 -1.23 -7.42
C ILE A 34 -6.38 -0.95 -6.98
N ASP A 35 -7.34 -1.76 -7.41
CA ASP A 35 -8.74 -1.65 -7.03
C ASP A 35 -8.91 -1.84 -5.51
N ASP A 36 -8.27 -2.86 -4.93
CA ASP A 36 -8.27 -3.08 -3.47
C ASP A 36 -7.63 -1.92 -2.68
N LEU A 37 -6.58 -1.29 -3.24
CA LEU A 37 -5.91 -0.15 -2.61
C LEU A 37 -6.77 1.11 -2.63
N ILE A 38 -7.48 1.36 -3.75
CA ILE A 38 -8.44 2.45 -3.89
C ILE A 38 -9.60 2.26 -2.90
N GLU A 39 -10.14 1.04 -2.79
CA GLU A 39 -11.21 0.71 -1.84
C GLU A 39 -10.75 0.82 -0.37
N SER A 40 -9.47 0.60 -0.09
CA SER A 40 -8.92 0.71 1.28
C SER A 40 -8.59 2.14 1.72
N ASN A 41 -8.92 3.15 0.92
CA ASN A 41 -8.75 4.57 1.26
C ASN A 41 -7.28 4.95 1.56
N VAL A 42 -6.35 4.40 0.78
CA VAL A 42 -4.93 4.74 0.82
C VAL A 42 -4.71 6.19 0.37
N ASP A 43 -3.85 6.93 1.09
CA ASP A 43 -3.55 8.32 0.73
C ASP A 43 -2.66 8.43 -0.52
N ALA A 44 -1.78 7.45 -0.75
CA ALA A 44 -0.93 7.38 -1.94
C ALA A 44 -0.42 5.95 -2.21
N THR A 45 -0.29 5.59 -3.49
CA THR A 45 0.34 4.35 -3.94
C THR A 45 1.61 4.67 -4.74
N PHE A 46 2.65 3.86 -4.57
CA PHE A 46 3.90 4.00 -5.33
C PHE A 46 4.38 2.67 -5.87
N LYS A 47 4.75 2.64 -7.16
CA LYS A 47 5.31 1.46 -7.79
C LYS A 47 6.78 1.30 -7.44
N LYS A 48 7.14 0.19 -6.78
CA LYS A 48 8.53 -0.12 -6.48
C LYS A 48 9.27 -0.43 -7.79
N THR A 49 10.10 0.50 -8.22
CA THR A 49 11.03 0.27 -9.34
C THR A 49 12.34 -0.28 -8.80
N HIS A 50 12.93 -1.28 -9.47
CA HIS A 50 14.19 -1.91 -9.05
C HIS A 50 15.45 -1.08 -9.39
N LYS A 51 15.32 0.22 -9.66
CA LYS A 51 16.49 1.06 -9.96
C LYS A 51 17.14 1.52 -8.65
N ARG A 52 18.21 0.83 -8.26
CA ARG A 52 19.14 1.29 -7.23
C ARG A 52 19.84 2.56 -7.74
N LYS A 53 19.39 3.75 -7.32
CA LYS A 53 20.15 4.99 -7.53
C LYS A 53 21.21 5.05 -6.43
N ASN A 54 22.45 4.74 -6.79
CA ASN A 54 23.60 5.09 -5.96
C ASN A 54 23.78 6.62 -6.08
N PHE A 55 23.82 7.32 -4.95
CA PHE A 55 24.23 8.72 -4.86
C PHE A 55 25.75 8.82 -4.86
#